data_AF-A0A5K4FFM7-F1
#
_entry.id   AF-A0A5K4FFM7-F1
#
_cell.length_a   1.000
_cell.length_b   1.000
_cell.length_c   1.000
_cell.angle_alpha   90.00
_cell.angle_beta   90.00
_cell.angle_gamma   90.00
#
_symmetry.space_group_name_H-M   'P 1'
#
loop_
_entity.id
_entity.type
_entity.pdbx_description
1 polymer ?
#
loop_
_entity_poly.entity_id
_entity_poly.type
_entity_poly.pdbx_seq_one_letter_code
_entity_poly.pdbx_strand_id
1 'polypeptide(L)'
;MKNIDEYITCRSKYFKAKRSNETWSTIQDLRGNYEKQFPNVNFYSSKWKTSLKENAELSKNVMSENSFKICNTLIPYQTIDVRLMDEHIKMNFGFIKEFNTGFVKYDFLSQILKVMSKDGN
;
A
#
# COMPACT_ATOMS: atom_id res chain seq x y z
N MET A 1 -28.39 -8.82 10.67
CA MET A 1 -27.05 -8.95 10.06
C MET A 1 -26.35 -7.62 9.78
N LYS A 2 -27.05 -6.47 9.74
CA LYS A 2 -26.51 -5.15 9.37
C LYS A 2 -25.13 -4.79 9.96
N ASN A 3 -24.90 -5.10 11.24
CA ASN A 3 -23.63 -4.80 11.91
C ASN A 3 -22.42 -5.57 11.36
N ILE A 4 -22.61 -6.79 10.82
CA ILE A 4 -21.49 -7.59 10.28
C ILE A 4 -21.03 -7.01 8.95
N ASP A 5 -21.95 -6.68 8.05
CA ASP A 5 -21.60 -6.10 6.75
C ASP A 5 -20.97 -4.71 6.91
N GLU A 6 -21.50 -3.91 7.85
CA GLU A 6 -20.91 -2.62 8.23
C GLU A 6 -19.52 -2.79 8.84
N TYR A 7 -19.32 -3.81 9.69
CA TYR A 7 -18.01 -4.13 10.26
C TYR A 7 -17.01 -4.50 9.18
N ILE A 8 -17.36 -5.44 8.30
CA ILE A 8 -16.51 -5.89 7.18
C ILE A 8 -16.15 -4.69 6.31
N THR A 9 -17.11 -3.81 6.01
CA THR A 9 -16.87 -2.60 5.23
C THR A 9 -15.90 -1.65 5.93
N CYS A 10 -16.10 -1.39 7.22
CA CYS A 10 -15.22 -0.54 8.03
C CYS A 10 -13.78 -1.09 8.08
N ARG A 11 -13.62 -2.38 8.40
CA ARG A 11 -12.32 -3.05 8.46
C ARG A 11 -11.64 -3.08 7.10
N SER A 12 -12.39 -3.32 6.03
CA SER A 12 -11.85 -3.33 4.67
C SER A 12 -11.32 -1.96 4.26
N LYS A 13 -12.06 -0.87 4.56
CA LYS A 13 -11.57 0.50 4.33
C LYS A 13 -10.28 0.78 5.10
N TYR A 14 -10.23 0.41 6.38
CA TYR A 14 -9.04 0.57 7.20
C TYR A 14 -7.84 -0.19 6.63
N PHE A 15 -7.98 -1.49 6.36
CA PHE A 15 -6.85 -2.30 5.88
C PHE A 15 -6.40 -1.90 4.48
N LYS A 16 -7.33 -1.54 3.59
CA LYS A 16 -6.97 -0.96 2.29
C LYS A 16 -6.13 0.30 2.45
N ALA A 17 -6.58 1.25 3.27
CA ALA A 17 -5.85 2.48 3.54
C ALA A 17 -4.47 2.22 4.17
N LYS A 18 -4.41 1.37 5.19
CA LYS A 18 -3.16 0.96 5.83
C LYS A 18 -2.18 0.37 4.81
N ARG A 19 -2.63 -0.52 3.93
CA ARG A 19 -1.78 -1.11 2.89
C ARG A 19 -1.33 -0.10 1.84
N SER A 20 -2.18 0.83 1.41
CA SER A 20 -1.77 1.93 0.52
C SER A 20 -0.65 2.77 1.15
N ASN A 21 -0.78 3.10 2.44
CA ASN A 21 0.24 3.85 3.16
C ASN A 21 1.58 3.09 3.23
N GLU A 22 1.53 1.83 3.66
CA GLU A 22 2.72 0.97 3.74
C GLU A 22 3.37 0.78 2.36
N THR A 23 2.58 0.59 1.32
CA THR A 23 3.07 0.43 -0.07
C THR A 23 3.86 1.66 -0.49
N TRP A 24 3.33 2.86 -0.25
CA TRP A 24 4.01 4.10 -0.60
C TRP A 24 5.30 4.29 0.20
N SER A 25 5.30 3.99 1.50
CA SER A 25 6.52 4.02 2.31
C SER A 25 7.60 3.10 1.74
N THR A 26 7.23 1.84 1.42
CA THR A 26 8.17 0.88 0.83
C THR A 26 8.70 1.35 -0.53
N ILE A 27 7.87 2.01 -1.34
CA ILE A 27 8.30 2.60 -2.62
C ILE A 27 9.31 3.72 -2.41
N GLN A 28 9.09 4.58 -1.40
CA GLN A 28 10.03 5.65 -1.06
C GLN A 28 11.38 5.08 -0.59
N ASP A 29 11.36 4.05 0.26
CA ASP A 29 12.58 3.37 0.72
C ASP A 29 13.34 2.73 -0.45
N LEU A 30 12.64 2.03 -1.33
CA LEU A 30 13.23 1.45 -2.55
C LEU A 30 13.86 2.52 -3.45
N ARG A 31 13.15 3.63 -3.66
CA ARG A 31 13.65 4.75 -4.44
C ARG A 31 14.92 5.33 -3.83
N GLY A 32 14.91 5.64 -2.53
CA GLY A 32 16.08 6.20 -1.85
C GLY A 32 17.28 5.27 -1.86
N ASN A 33 17.07 3.96 -1.79
CA ASN A 33 18.14 2.97 -1.93
C ASN A 33 18.72 2.95 -3.35
N TYR A 34 17.90 3.03 -4.39
CA TYR A 34 18.37 3.07 -5.77
C TYR A 34 19.01 4.41 -6.14
N GLU A 35 18.53 5.55 -5.62
CA GLU A 35 19.17 6.85 -5.82
C GLU A 35 20.59 6.88 -5.25
N LYS A 36 20.83 6.20 -4.11
CA LYS A 36 22.19 6.05 -3.55
C LYS A 36 23.10 5.17 -4.40
N GLN A 37 22.58 4.09 -4.98
CA GLN A 37 23.35 3.15 -5.78
C GLN A 37 23.59 3.64 -7.22
N PHE A 38 22.64 4.41 -7.76
CA PHE A 38 22.63 4.87 -9.14
C PHE A 38 22.37 6.39 -9.20
N PRO A 39 23.31 7.23 -8.72
CA PRO A 39 23.11 8.69 -8.60
C PRO A 39 22.89 9.39 -9.95
N ASN A 40 23.33 8.77 -11.05
CA ASN A 40 23.14 9.30 -12.41
C ASN A 40 21.74 9.02 -12.99
N VAL A 41 20.91 8.23 -12.29
CA VAL A 41 19.56 7.87 -12.75
C VAL A 41 18.54 8.83 -12.16
N ASN A 42 17.85 9.59 -13.02
CA ASN A 42 16.71 10.41 -12.60
C ASN A 42 15.42 9.59 -12.54
N PHE A 43 15.08 9.08 -11.35
CA PHE A 43 13.88 8.28 -11.12
C PHE A 43 12.61 9.14 -11.22
N TYR A 44 11.99 9.15 -12.39
CA TYR A 44 10.75 9.91 -12.60
C TYR A 44 9.50 9.11 -12.16
N SER A 45 8.48 9.85 -11.74
CA SER A 45 7.18 9.30 -11.34
C SER A 45 6.27 9.17 -12.56
N SER A 46 5.84 7.96 -12.86
CA SER A 46 4.77 7.68 -13.82
C SER A 46 3.40 8.10 -13.25
N LYS A 47 2.39 8.26 -14.12
CA LYS A 47 1.00 8.56 -13.68
C LYS A 47 0.50 7.59 -12.61
N TRP A 48 0.82 6.31 -12.76
CA TRP A 48 0.39 5.28 -11.81
C TRP A 48 1.07 5.41 -10.44
N LYS A 49 2.37 5.79 -10.39
CA LYS A 49 3.08 6.09 -9.15
C LYS A 49 2.47 7.31 -8.45
N THR A 50 2.05 8.31 -9.23
CA THR A 50 1.32 9.47 -8.69
C THR A 50 0.01 9.03 -8.03
N SER A 51 -0.76 8.14 -8.66
CA SER A 51 -1.98 7.60 -8.03
C SER A 51 -1.71 6.81 -6.73
N LEU A 52 -0.57 6.10 -6.63
CA LEU A 52 -0.20 5.46 -5.36
C LEU A 52 0.12 6.48 -4.27
N LYS A 53 0.80 7.58 -4.62
CA LYS A 53 1.08 8.68 -3.70
C LYS A 53 -0.20 9.32 -3.19
N GLU A 54 -1.12 9.68 -4.09
CA GLU A 54 -2.41 10.28 -3.75
C GLU A 54 -3.24 9.37 -2.84
N ASN A 55 -3.29 8.07 -3.17
CA ASN A 55 -3.94 7.07 -2.32
C ASN A 55 -3.31 6.98 -0.92
N ALA A 56 -1.99 7.11 -0.82
CA ALA A 56 -1.29 7.13 0.46
C ALA A 56 -1.52 8.42 1.26
N GLU A 57 -1.67 9.57 0.59
CA GLU A 57 -2.02 10.83 1.27
C GLU A 57 -3.42 10.77 1.87
N LEU A 58 -4.40 10.27 1.10
CA LEU A 58 -5.77 10.06 1.58
C LEU A 58 -5.87 8.97 2.66
N SER A 59 -4.97 7.99 2.65
CA SER A 59 -5.02 6.84 3.55
C SER A 59 -4.99 7.21 5.03
N LYS A 60 -4.28 8.29 5.41
CA LYS A 60 -4.19 8.72 6.81
C LYS A 60 -5.56 9.11 7.36
N ASN A 61 -6.34 9.84 6.57
CA ASN A 61 -7.69 10.25 6.95
C ASN A 61 -8.62 9.03 7.01
N VAL A 62 -8.59 8.17 5.99
CA VAL A 62 -9.42 6.95 5.96
C VAL A 62 -9.12 6.02 7.14
N MET A 63 -7.84 5.85 7.50
CA MET A 63 -7.44 5.04 8.67
C MET A 63 -7.96 5.62 9.98
N SER A 64 -8.02 6.95 10.11
CA SER A 64 -8.56 7.63 11.28
C SER A 64 -10.07 7.42 11.37
N GLU A 65 -10.79 7.69 10.27
CA GLU A 65 -12.26 7.57 10.17
C GLU A 65 -12.77 6.13 10.33
N ASN A 66 -11.95 5.14 9.98
CA ASN A 66 -12.28 3.72 10.05
C ASN A 66 -11.38 2.99 11.05
N SER A 67 -10.91 3.68 12.10
CA SER A 67 -9.98 3.09 13.05
C SER A 67 -10.52 1.80 13.69
N PHE A 68 -9.61 0.94 14.18
CA PHE A 68 -10.00 -0.26 14.94
C PHE A 68 -11.03 0.05 16.03
N LYS A 69 -10.83 1.16 16.76
CA LYS A 69 -11.75 1.59 17.81
C LYS A 69 -13.15 1.87 17.27
N ILE A 70 -13.24 2.55 16.13
CA ILE A 70 -14.52 2.85 15.47
C ILE A 70 -15.17 1.56 14.94
N CYS A 71 -14.44 0.73 14.20
CA CYS A 71 -15.04 -0.50 13.67
C CYS A 71 -15.49 -1.46 14.78
N ASN A 72 -14.75 -1.54 15.89
CA ASN A 72 -15.10 -2.43 17.01
C ASN A 72 -16.39 -2.01 17.74
N THR A 73 -16.95 -0.81 17.51
CA THR A 73 -18.27 -0.49 18.07
C THR A 73 -19.40 -1.26 17.39
N LEU A 74 -19.19 -1.71 16.15
CA LEU A 74 -20.17 -2.47 15.37
C LEU A 74 -20.26 -3.94 15.84
N ILE A 75 -19.11 -4.51 16.23
CA ILE A 75 -19.00 -5.84 16.85
C ILE A 75 -18.05 -5.72 18.05
N PRO A 76 -18.58 -5.50 19.27
CA PRO A 76 -17.76 -5.26 20.45
C PRO A 76 -17.06 -6.54 20.96
N TYR A 77 -17.58 -7.72 20.62
CA TYR A 77 -17.03 -8.99 21.07
C TYR A 77 -16.04 -9.56 20.05
N GLN A 78 -14.79 -9.73 20.46
CA GLN A 78 -13.71 -10.30 19.63
C GLN A 78 -13.69 -11.83 19.74
N THR A 79 -14.67 -12.47 19.11
CA THR A 79 -14.72 -13.94 18.99
C THR A 79 -13.68 -14.44 18.00
N ILE A 80 -13.48 -15.78 17.96
CA ILE A 80 -12.59 -16.43 16.99
C ILE A 80 -13.04 -16.10 15.56
N ASP A 81 -14.34 -16.12 15.28
CA ASP A 81 -14.88 -15.81 13.94
C ASP A 81 -14.56 -14.38 13.50
N VAL A 82 -14.64 -13.41 14.42
CA VAL A 82 -14.28 -12.02 14.13
C VAL A 82 -12.79 -11.89 13.80
N ARG A 83 -11.93 -12.61 14.50
CA ARG A 83 -10.49 -12.65 14.21
C ARG A 83 -10.20 -13.27 12.85
N LEU A 84 -10.87 -14.37 12.51
CA LEU A 84 -10.73 -15.03 11.20
C LEU A 84 -11.22 -14.10 10.07
N MET A 85 -12.31 -13.36 10.28
CA MET A 85 -12.75 -12.32 9.33
C MET A 85 -11.68 -11.25 9.14
N ASP A 86 -11.08 -10.74 10.22
CA ASP A 86 -10.01 -9.76 10.13
C ASP A 86 -8.77 -10.29 9.39
N GLU A 87 -8.40 -11.54 9.61
CA GLU A 87 -7.29 -12.20 8.92
C GLU A 87 -7.57 -12.34 7.42
N HIS A 88 -8.78 -12.74 7.05
CA HIS A 88 -9.19 -12.84 5.66
C HIS A 88 -9.15 -11.47 4.96
N ILE A 89 -9.67 -10.43 5.62
CA ILE A 89 -9.62 -9.04 5.11
C ILE A 89 -8.16 -8.60 4.94
N LYS A 90 -7.29 -8.83 5.94
CA LYS A 90 -5.86 -8.48 5.87
C LYS A 90 -5.14 -9.17 4.71
N MET A 91 -5.45 -10.43 4.45
CA MET A 91 -4.83 -11.23 3.38
C MET A 91 -5.15 -10.64 2.01
N ASN A 92 -6.42 -10.27 1.77
CA ASN A 92 -6.86 -9.67 0.50
C ASN A 92 -6.09 -8.39 0.14
N PHE A 93 -5.79 -7.54 1.13
CA PHE A 93 -5.02 -6.32 0.87
C PHE A 93 -3.50 -6.51 0.93
N GLY A 94 -3.02 -7.62 1.51
CA GLY A 94 -1.59 -7.98 1.52
C GLY A 94 -1.04 -8.18 0.10
N PHE A 95 -1.75 -8.96 -0.70
CA PHE A 95 -1.39 -9.23 -2.10
C PHE A 95 -1.25 -7.95 -2.94
N ILE A 96 -2.15 -6.98 -2.73
CA ILE A 96 -2.13 -5.69 -3.47
C ILE A 96 -0.85 -4.90 -3.18
N LYS A 97 -0.39 -4.90 -1.92
CA LYS A 97 0.86 -4.22 -1.55
C LYS A 97 2.05 -4.84 -2.29
N GLU A 98 2.19 -6.15 -2.22
CA GLU A 98 3.30 -6.87 -2.85
C GLU A 98 3.32 -6.68 -4.36
N PHE A 99 2.16 -6.77 -5.01
CA PHE A 99 2.01 -6.52 -6.44
C PHE A 99 2.46 -5.10 -6.83
N ASN A 100 1.95 -4.08 -6.14
CA ASN A 100 2.29 -2.68 -6.43
C ASN A 100 3.77 -2.38 -6.20
N THR A 101 4.35 -2.88 -5.10
CA THR A 101 5.78 -2.73 -4.80
C THR A 101 6.64 -3.43 -5.86
N GLY A 102 6.27 -4.65 -6.26
CA GLY A 102 6.96 -5.39 -7.33
C GLY A 102 6.95 -4.63 -8.64
N PHE A 103 5.80 -4.10 -9.04
CA PHE A 103 5.67 -3.31 -10.27
C PHE A 103 6.53 -2.03 -10.24
N VAL A 104 6.58 -1.31 -9.11
CA VAL A 104 7.47 -0.13 -8.95
C VAL A 104 8.93 -0.55 -9.11
N LYS A 105 9.31 -1.65 -8.46
CA LYS A 105 10.69 -2.14 -8.50
C LYS A 105 11.11 -2.41 -9.94
N TYR A 106 10.28 -3.09 -10.74
CA TYR A 106 10.58 -3.33 -12.15
C TYR A 106 10.67 -2.04 -12.97
N ASP A 107 9.79 -1.07 -12.71
CA ASP A 107 9.87 0.23 -13.38
C ASP A 107 11.18 0.97 -13.06
N PHE A 108 11.61 0.99 -11.79
CA PHE A 108 12.90 1.55 -11.40
C PHE A 108 14.08 0.82 -12.04
N LEU A 109 14.07 -0.51 -12.06
CA LEU A 109 15.10 -1.29 -12.74
C LEU A 109 15.15 -0.99 -14.24
N SER A 110 14.00 -0.81 -14.90
CA SER A 110 13.94 -0.41 -16.31
C SER A 110 14.59 0.97 -16.53
N GLN A 111 14.37 1.93 -15.62
CA GLN A 111 14.99 3.25 -15.70
C GLN A 111 16.51 3.18 -15.52
N ILE A 112 16.99 2.36 -14.58
CA ILE A 112 18.43 2.13 -14.38
C ILE A 112 19.07 1.54 -15.65
N LEU A 113 18.48 0.48 -16.20
CA LEU A 113 18.99 -0.19 -17.41
C LEU A 113 19.04 0.76 -18.62
N LYS A 114 18.08 1.69 -18.75
CA LYS A 114 18.08 2.69 -19.84
C LYS A 114 19.23 3.69 -19.76
N VAL A 115 19.73 3.99 -18.56
CA VAL A 115 20.91 4.86 -18.39
C VAL A 115 22.18 4.05 -18.64
N MET A 116 22.30 2.87 -18.02
CA MET A 116 23.47 1.99 -18.18
C MET A 116 23.70 1.57 -19.64
N SER A 117 22.64 1.39 -20.43
CA SER A 117 22.76 1.07 -21.87
C SER A 117 23.18 2.25 -22.74
N LYS A 118 23.03 3.49 -22.26
CA LYS A 118 23.54 4.68 -22.97
C LYS A 118 25.02 4.93 -22.67
N ASP A 119 25.47 4.58 -21.47
CA ASP A 119 26.87 4.75 -21.05
C ASP A 119 27.80 3.66 -21.61
N GLY A 120 27.23 2.61 -22.24
CA GLY A 120 27.97 1.48 -22.81
C GLY A 120 28.26 1.56 -24.32
N ASN A 121 27.89 2.66 -25.00
CA ASN A 121 28.18 2.94 -26.40
C ASN A 121 29.04 4.22 -26.52
#